data_AF-A0A3Q9NK45-F1
#
_entry.id   AF-A0A3Q9NK45-F1
#
_cell.length_a   1.000
_cell.length_b   1.000
_cell.length_c   1.000
_cell.angle_alpha   90.00
_cell.angle_beta   90.00
_cell.angle_gamma   90.00
#
_symmetry.space_group_name_H-M   'P 1'
#
loop_
_entity.id
_entity.type
_entity.pdbx_description
1 polymer ?
#
loop_
_entity_poly.entity_id
_entity_poly.type
_entity_poly.pdbx_seq_one_letter_code
_entity_poly.pdbx_strand_id
1 'polypeptide(L)'
;MAERLGVTALVTVAATYPGLQRYSLLASPQAIAVPYQSTATALFEHPAHPVIDQRSSKIPEYWETVPAGGEYVFYLQGPVMGFSMVDMGPVYEKSRQFYQGTE
;
A
#
# COMPACT_ATOMS: atom_id res chain seq x y z
N MET A 1 12.83 -17.40 26.34
CA MET A 1 12.51 -18.60 25.55
C MET A 1 11.55 -18.15 24.44
N ALA A 2 11.71 -18.70 23.24
CA ALA A 2 11.15 -18.29 21.93
C ALA A 2 9.68 -17.79 21.96
N GLU A 3 9.22 -16.90 21.08
CA GLU A 3 9.12 -17.11 19.62
C GLU A 3 9.22 -15.81 18.79
N ARG A 4 10.06 -15.86 17.74
CA ARG A 4 10.04 -14.95 16.60
C ARG A 4 9.04 -15.50 15.57
N LEU A 5 7.87 -14.90 15.45
CA LEU A 5 6.93 -15.22 14.37
C LEU A 5 7.20 -14.27 13.19
N GLY A 6 8.09 -14.69 12.30
CA GLY A 6 8.18 -14.13 10.96
C GLY A 6 6.98 -14.60 10.15
N VAL A 7 6.13 -13.67 9.71
CA VAL A 7 4.95 -14.00 8.90
C VAL A 7 5.31 -13.88 7.42
N THR A 8 5.85 -14.98 6.89
CA THR A 8 5.76 -15.32 5.47
C THR A 8 4.48 -16.10 5.24
N ALA A 9 3.46 -15.49 4.60
CA ALA A 9 2.50 -16.16 3.70
C ALA A 9 1.35 -15.21 3.33
N LEU A 10 1.44 -14.56 2.17
CA LEU A 10 0.28 -13.92 1.51
C LEU A 10 0.20 -14.31 0.02
N VAL A 11 0.43 -15.59 -0.30
CA VAL A 11 0.33 -16.08 -1.70
C VAL A 11 -0.39 -17.43 -1.81
N THR A 12 -1.45 -17.67 -1.04
CA THR A 12 -2.25 -18.91 -1.16
C THR A 12 -3.74 -18.70 -1.44
N VAL A 13 -4.28 -17.48 -1.29
CA VAL A 13 -5.71 -17.23 -1.55
C VAL A 13 -6.04 -17.25 -3.05
N ALA A 14 -5.07 -16.94 -3.92
CA ALA A 14 -5.28 -16.84 -5.37
C ALA A 14 -5.53 -18.21 -6.06
N ALA A 15 -5.01 -19.31 -5.53
CA ALA A 15 -5.05 -20.61 -6.23
C ALA A 15 -6.31 -21.45 -5.91
N THR A 16 -7.01 -21.16 -4.82
CA THR A 16 -8.08 -22.05 -4.31
C THR A 16 -9.46 -21.65 -4.82
N TYR A 17 -9.65 -20.38 -5.23
CA TYR A 17 -10.98 -19.86 -5.60
C TYR A 17 -10.90 -18.91 -6.81
N PRO A 18 -10.76 -19.43 -8.03
CA PRO A 18 -10.76 -18.60 -9.25
C PRO A 18 -12.06 -17.77 -9.41
N GLY A 19 -13.16 -18.20 -8.79
CA GLY A 19 -14.42 -17.45 -8.71
C GLY A 19 -14.36 -16.19 -7.84
N LEU A 20 -13.59 -16.22 -6.73
CA LEU A 20 -13.41 -15.05 -5.86
C LEU A 20 -12.54 -13.99 -6.53
N GLN A 21 -11.54 -14.38 -7.33
CA GLN A 21 -10.77 -13.43 -8.14
C GLN A 21 -11.63 -12.67 -9.16
N ARG A 22 -12.59 -13.35 -9.80
CA ARG A 22 -13.53 -12.69 -10.72
C ARG A 22 -14.51 -11.78 -9.99
N TYR A 23 -15.03 -12.20 -8.84
CA TYR A 23 -15.96 -11.37 -8.08
C TYR A 23 -15.30 -10.16 -7.44
N SER A 24 -14.07 -10.27 -6.94
CA SER A 24 -13.31 -9.10 -6.51
C SER A 24 -13.06 -8.18 -7.69
N LEU A 25 -12.66 -8.66 -8.88
CA LEU A 25 -12.47 -7.78 -10.05
C LEU A 25 -13.77 -7.13 -10.58
N LEU A 26 -14.91 -7.81 -10.51
CA LEU A 26 -16.21 -7.31 -11.02
C LEU A 26 -16.97 -6.44 -10.00
N ALA A 27 -16.79 -6.70 -8.70
CA ALA A 27 -17.47 -6.01 -7.62
C ALA A 27 -16.53 -5.12 -6.80
N SER A 28 -15.27 -4.93 -7.25
CA SER A 28 -14.33 -4.03 -6.58
C SER A 28 -14.91 -2.62 -6.58
N PRO A 29 -15.23 -2.06 -5.42
CA PRO A 29 -15.55 -0.64 -5.35
C PRO A 29 -14.36 0.14 -5.91
N GLN A 30 -14.64 1.22 -6.62
CA GLN A 30 -13.63 2.18 -7.06
C GLN A 30 -12.68 2.48 -5.89
N ALA A 31 -11.38 2.51 -6.18
CA ALA A 31 -10.40 2.82 -5.16
C ALA A 31 -10.72 4.21 -4.57
N ILE A 32 -10.82 4.28 -3.25
CA ILE A 32 -11.09 5.53 -2.54
C ILE A 32 -9.78 6.25 -2.28
N ALA A 33 -9.72 7.54 -2.59
CA ALA A 33 -8.58 8.37 -2.22
C ALA A 33 -8.65 8.68 -0.72
N VAL A 34 -7.61 8.30 0.02
CA VAL A 34 -7.52 8.47 1.47
C VAL A 34 -6.25 9.27 1.79
N PRO A 35 -6.38 10.46 2.41
CA PRO A 35 -5.22 11.23 2.86
C PRO A 35 -4.65 10.58 4.13
N TYR A 36 -3.41 10.12 4.08
CA TYR A 36 -2.67 9.67 5.25
C TYR A 36 -1.74 10.76 5.76
N GLN A 37 -1.55 10.81 7.07
CA GLN A 37 -0.55 11.67 7.69
C GLN A 37 0.82 11.00 7.65
N SER A 38 1.82 11.68 7.10
CA SER A 38 3.21 11.25 7.10
C SER A 38 3.82 11.56 8.48
N THR A 39 3.96 10.57 9.35
CA THR A 39 4.50 10.77 10.71
C THR A 39 6.02 10.69 10.75
N ALA A 40 6.62 10.00 9.78
CA ALA A 40 8.05 10.00 9.48
C ALA A 40 8.27 9.75 7.98
N THR A 41 9.49 9.96 7.49
CA THR A 41 9.83 9.61 6.09
C THR A 41 9.43 8.17 5.80
N ALA A 42 8.61 7.98 4.77
CA ALA A 42 8.07 6.70 4.36
C ALA A 42 7.17 5.98 5.41
N LEU A 43 6.63 6.68 6.42
CA LEU A 43 5.68 6.13 7.39
C LEU A 43 4.39 6.94 7.41
N PHE A 44 3.27 6.26 7.17
CA PHE A 44 1.97 6.90 6.96
C PHE A 44 0.89 6.30 7.86
N GLU A 45 0.19 7.17 8.59
CA GLU A 45 -0.83 6.79 9.57
C GLU A 45 -2.19 7.41 9.25
N HIS A 46 -3.26 6.69 9.60
CA HIS A 46 -4.64 7.15 9.48
C HIS A 46 -5.49 6.57 10.62
N PRO A 47 -6.42 7.33 11.23
CA PRO A 47 -7.17 6.88 12.40
C PRO A 47 -8.09 5.66 12.13
N ALA A 48 -8.57 5.51 10.90
CA ALA A 48 -9.53 4.47 10.52
C ALA A 48 -8.97 3.40 9.55
N HIS A 49 -7.69 3.46 9.21
CA HIS A 49 -7.07 2.56 8.22
C HIS A 49 -5.70 2.06 8.70
N PRO A 50 -5.22 0.89 8.22
CA PRO A 50 -3.94 0.34 8.64
C PRO A 50 -2.78 1.27 8.28
N VAL A 51 -1.76 1.28 9.14
CA VAL A 51 -0.49 1.98 8.95
C VAL A 51 0.20 1.46 7.69
N ILE A 52 0.74 2.38 6.88
CA ILE A 52 1.53 2.06 5.69
C ILE A 52 2.99 2.40 6.00
N ASP A 53 3.80 1.36 6.18
CA ASP A 53 5.23 1.50 6.46
C ASP A 53 6.06 1.12 5.23
N GLN A 54 6.72 2.10 4.64
CA GLN A 54 7.54 1.99 3.44
C GLN A 54 9.02 2.26 3.73
N ARG A 55 9.43 2.33 5.01
CA ARG A 55 10.82 2.59 5.41
C ARG A 55 11.79 1.50 4.96
N SER A 56 11.29 0.29 4.71
CA SER A 56 12.05 -0.84 4.14
C SER A 56 11.76 -1.07 2.65
N SER A 57 11.14 -0.11 1.97
CA SER A 57 10.85 -0.22 0.53
C SER A 57 12.13 -0.12 -0.31
N LYS A 58 12.05 -0.59 -1.56
CA LYS A 58 13.17 -0.55 -2.52
C LYS A 58 13.28 0.78 -3.28
N ILE A 59 12.53 1.80 -2.86
CA ILE A 59 12.51 3.13 -3.49
C ILE A 59 12.73 4.24 -2.43
N PRO A 60 13.77 4.14 -1.59
CA PRO A 60 13.96 5.05 -0.46
C PRO A 60 14.13 6.50 -0.91
N GLU A 61 14.85 6.76 -2.01
CA GLU A 61 15.09 8.11 -2.53
C GLU A 61 13.79 8.80 -2.97
N TYR A 62 12.84 8.04 -3.51
CA TYR A 62 11.51 8.58 -3.82
C TYR A 62 10.80 9.05 -2.54
N TRP A 63 10.85 8.28 -1.46
CA TRP A 63 10.18 8.66 -0.22
C TRP A 63 10.82 9.84 0.49
N GLU A 64 12.11 10.10 0.28
CA GLU A 64 12.77 11.32 0.76
C GLU A 64 12.21 12.58 0.12
N THR A 65 11.61 12.49 -1.08
CA THR A 65 10.91 13.62 -1.72
C THR A 65 9.58 13.95 -1.06
N VAL A 66 9.02 13.02 -0.28
CA VAL A 66 7.75 13.20 0.42
C VAL A 66 8.04 13.76 1.81
N PRO A 67 7.64 15.00 2.12
CA PRO A 67 7.96 15.61 3.40
C PRO A 67 7.29 14.87 4.56
N ALA A 68 8.06 14.65 5.62
CA ALA A 68 7.50 14.24 6.91
C ALA A 68 6.61 15.37 7.48
N GLY A 69 5.51 14.99 8.12
CA GLY A 69 4.50 15.91 8.67
C GLY A 69 3.46 16.40 7.66
N GLY A 70 3.55 15.99 6.39
CA GLY A 70 2.57 16.32 5.35
C GLY A 70 1.53 15.21 5.13
N GLU A 71 0.53 15.51 4.30
CA GLU A 71 -0.43 14.51 3.83
C GLU A 71 0.05 13.82 2.55
N TYR A 72 -0.15 12.51 2.48
CA TYR A 72 0.05 11.73 1.25
C TYR A 72 -1.20 10.91 0.94
N VAL A 73 -1.71 11.06 -0.28
CA VAL A 73 -2.94 10.36 -0.70
C VAL A 73 -2.58 8.96 -1.18
N PHE A 74 -3.13 7.96 -0.50
CA PHE A 74 -3.16 6.58 -0.97
C PHE A 74 -4.54 6.23 -1.51
N TYR A 75 -4.59 5.33 -2.48
CA TYR A 75 -5.82 4.79 -3.00
C TYR A 75 -6.07 3.45 -2.32
N LEU A 76 -7.21 3.29 -1.64
CA LEU A 76 -7.58 2.04 -0.99
C LEU A 76 -8.68 1.35 -1.80
N GLN A 77 -8.47 0.09 -2.13
CA GLN A 77 -9.53 -0.76 -2.66
C GLN A 77 -10.39 -1.23 -1.49
N GLY A 78 -11.70 -0.98 -1.60
CA GLY A 78 -12.67 -1.25 -0.55
C GLY A 78 -12.79 -2.74 -0.22
N PRO A 79 -13.39 -3.06 0.93
CA PRO A 79 -13.24 -4.37 1.53
C PRO A 79 -14.00 -5.45 0.77
N VAL A 80 -13.25 -6.26 0.01
CA VAL A 80 -13.68 -7.63 -0.26
C VAL A 80 -13.38 -8.41 1.03
N MET A 81 -14.35 -8.47 1.94
CA MET A 81 -14.30 -9.20 3.23
C MET A 81 -13.58 -8.53 4.41
N GLY A 82 -13.77 -7.23 4.63
CA GLY A 82 -13.31 -6.54 5.85
C GLY A 82 -11.82 -6.13 5.88
N PHE A 83 -11.11 -6.30 4.76
CA PHE A 83 -9.71 -5.87 4.61
C PHE A 83 -9.61 -4.79 3.53
N SER A 84 -8.92 -3.69 3.83
CA SER A 84 -8.56 -2.67 2.84
C SER A 84 -7.23 -3.01 2.20
N MET A 85 -7.15 -2.94 0.88
CA MET A 85 -5.89 -3.12 0.14
C MET A 85 -5.41 -1.77 -0.39
N VAL A 86 -4.13 -1.44 -0.15
CA VAL A 86 -3.52 -0.22 -0.70
C VAL A 86 -3.17 -0.46 -2.17
N ASP A 87 -3.67 0.37 -3.06
CA ASP A 87 -3.25 0.43 -4.45
C ASP A 87 -1.91 1.20 -4.55
N MET A 88 -0.84 0.43 -4.75
CA MET A 88 0.51 0.96 -4.91
C MET A 88 0.84 1.33 -6.37
N GLY A 89 -0.06 1.06 -7.33
CA GLY A 89 0.15 1.39 -8.74
C GLY A 89 0.55 2.85 -8.98
N PRO A 90 -0.21 3.83 -8.45
CA PRO A 90 0.14 5.25 -8.56
C PRO A 90 1.47 5.61 -7.91
N VAL A 91 1.84 4.95 -6.81
CA VAL A 91 3.14 5.15 -6.14
C VAL A 91 4.27 4.69 -7.05
N TYR A 92 4.13 3.50 -7.66
CA TYR A 92 5.15 2.99 -8.56
C TYR A 92 5.29 3.84 -9.82
N GLU A 93 4.19 4.36 -10.38
CA GLU A 93 4.24 5.26 -11.52
C GLU A 93 4.99 6.56 -11.20
N LYS A 94 4.67 7.21 -10.07
CA LYS A 94 5.39 8.41 -9.59
C LYS A 94 6.87 8.12 -9.33
N SER A 95 7.18 6.99 -8.69
CA SER A 95 8.56 6.59 -8.42
C SER A 95 9.34 6.37 -9.73
N ARG A 96 8.72 5.74 -10.75
CA ARG A 96 9.35 5.55 -12.06
C ARG A 96 9.66 6.88 -12.72
N GLN A 97 8.73 7.84 -12.69
CA GLN A 97 8.96 9.18 -13.22
C GLN A 97 10.09 9.91 -12.49
N PHE A 98 10.16 9.77 -11.16
CA PHE A 98 11.24 10.31 -10.35
C PHE A 98 12.61 9.78 -10.79
N TYR A 99 12.79 8.46 -10.89
CA TYR A 99 14.08 7.89 -11.30
C TYR A 99 14.42 8.17 -12.77
N GLN A 100 13.43 8.24 -13.67
CA GLN A 100 13.66 8.61 -15.07
C GLN A 100 14.08 10.08 -15.23
N GLY A 101 13.60 10.97 -14.37
CA GLY A 101 13.99 12.38 -14.38
C GLY A 101 15.30 12.68 -13.63
N THR A 102 15.91 11.67 -13.02
CA THR A 102 17.17 11.78 -12.27
C THR A 102 18.38 11.29 -13.09
N GLU A 103 18.17 10.71 -14.28
CA GLU A 103 19.20 10.43 -15.29
C GLU A 103 19.59 11.69 -16.09
#